data_AF-A0A9Q1CKQ2-F1
#
_entry.id   AF-A0A9Q1CKQ2-F1
#
_cell.length_a   1.000
_cell.length_b   1.000
_cell.length_c   1.000
_cell.angle_alpha   90.00
_cell.angle_beta   90.00
_cell.angle_gamma   90.00
#
_symmetry.space_group_name_H-M   'P 1'
#
loop_
_entity.id
_entity.type
_entity.pdbx_description
1 polymer ?
#
loop_
_entity_poly.entity_id
_entity_poly.type
_entity_poly.pdbx_seq_one_letter_code
_entity_poly.pdbx_strand_id
1 'polypeptide(L)'
;MGQGERNLRSRKSAISPYFEGKKTMLPAPRKRKTKWTPPKSPFNLVQESLFHDPWKLLVATIFLNKTTDEFLTKDWKYPDELHGIGKYGNDSYRIFCVNEWRQVKPQDHMLNKYHDWLKENQKELGI
;
A
#
# COMPACT_ATOMS: atom_id res chain seq x y z
N MET A 1 -49.09 -31.91 0.15
CA MET A 1 -47.71 -32.29 -0.24
C MET A 1 -47.14 -31.17 -1.09
N GLY A 2 -45.90 -30.74 -0.83
CA GLY A 2 -45.15 -29.85 -1.73
C GLY A 2 -44.58 -28.59 -1.07
N GLN A 3 -43.41 -28.72 -0.44
CA GLN A 3 -42.53 -27.61 -0.05
C GLN A 3 -41.67 -27.13 -1.24
N GLY A 4 -41.17 -25.90 -1.16
CA GLY A 4 -39.98 -25.40 -1.88
C GLY A 4 -40.28 -24.30 -2.91
N GLU A 5 -39.48 -23.25 -3.11
CA GLU A 5 -38.17 -22.89 -2.57
C GLU A 5 -37.81 -21.45 -3.05
N ARG A 6 -37.00 -20.75 -2.24
CA ARG A 6 -35.96 -19.76 -2.64
C ARG A 6 -36.39 -18.46 -3.33
N ASN A 7 -36.66 -17.42 -2.53
CA ASN A 7 -36.47 -16.03 -2.96
C ASN A 7 -35.18 -15.48 -2.33
N LEU A 8 -34.06 -15.63 -3.04
CA LEU A 8 -32.74 -15.13 -2.68
C LEU A 8 -32.75 -13.59 -2.79
N ARG A 9 -33.28 -12.92 -1.76
CA ARG A 9 -33.18 -11.47 -1.64
C ARG A 9 -31.72 -11.08 -1.50
N SER A 10 -31.15 -10.65 -2.63
CA SER A 10 -30.02 -9.73 -2.79
C SER A 10 -29.43 -9.27 -1.46
N ARG A 11 -28.36 -9.93 -1.00
CA ARG A 11 -27.47 -9.40 0.04
C ARG A 11 -26.81 -8.14 -0.52
N LYS A 12 -27.48 -7.00 -0.33
CA LYS A 12 -26.84 -5.69 -0.44
C LYS A 12 -25.68 -5.70 0.55
N SER A 13 -24.45 -5.59 0.04
CA SER A 13 -23.25 -5.40 0.84
C SER A 13 -23.52 -4.26 1.82
N ALA A 14 -23.60 -4.59 3.11
CA ALA A 14 -23.75 -3.62 4.18
C ALA A 14 -22.43 -2.88 4.30
N ILE A 15 -22.32 -1.76 3.59
CA ILE A 15 -21.30 -0.75 3.87
C ILE A 15 -21.54 -0.31 5.32
N SER A 16 -20.50 -0.42 6.15
CA SER A 16 -20.56 -0.03 7.56
C SER A 16 -21.05 1.42 7.69
N PRO A 17 -21.94 1.72 8.64
CA PRO A 17 -22.50 3.07 8.87
C PRO A 17 -21.43 4.13 9.20
N TYR A 18 -20.18 3.71 9.44
CA TYR A 18 -19.03 4.61 9.57
C TYR A 18 -18.66 5.32 8.26
N PHE A 19 -19.08 4.80 7.10
CA PHE A 19 -18.85 5.41 5.77
C PHE A 19 -20.05 6.25 5.28
N GLU A 20 -21.15 6.29 6.04
CA GLU A 20 -22.32 7.10 5.72
C GLU A 20 -22.17 8.50 6.32
N GLY A 21 -21.64 9.40 5.50
CA GLY A 21 -21.66 10.83 5.80
C GLY A 21 -20.29 11.46 5.91
N LYS A 22 -19.63 11.63 4.75
CA LYS A 22 -18.84 12.81 4.40
C LYS A 22 -18.44 12.73 2.92
N LYS A 23 -19.37 13.11 2.02
CA LYS A 23 -18.99 13.80 0.77
C LYS A 23 -18.58 15.24 1.09
N THR A 24 -17.74 15.44 2.11
CA THR A 24 -17.06 16.72 2.33
C THR A 24 -15.75 16.59 1.61
N MET A 25 -15.71 17.22 0.43
CA MET A 25 -14.52 17.61 -0.31
C MET A 25 -13.24 17.40 0.50
N LEU A 26 -12.56 16.27 0.28
CA LEU A 26 -11.13 16.25 0.54
C LEU A 26 -10.60 17.47 -0.21
N PRO A 27 -9.93 18.43 0.43
CA PRO A 27 -9.34 19.53 -0.31
C PRO A 27 -8.49 18.87 -1.39
N ALA A 28 -8.80 19.17 -2.65
CA ALA A 28 -7.97 18.72 -3.77
C ALA A 28 -6.52 18.96 -3.34
N PRO A 29 -5.61 17.97 -3.46
CA PRO A 29 -4.22 18.15 -3.05
C PRO A 29 -3.77 19.48 -3.64
N ARG A 30 -3.52 20.49 -2.80
CA ARG A 30 -3.10 21.79 -3.30
C ARG A 30 -1.87 21.49 -4.12
N LYS A 31 -1.95 21.67 -5.44
CA LYS A 31 -0.80 21.52 -6.33
C LYS A 31 0.20 22.58 -5.90
N ARG A 32 1.08 22.21 -4.97
CA ARG A 32 2.18 23.06 -4.56
C ARG A 32 3.06 23.16 -5.79
N LYS A 33 3.13 24.35 -6.39
CA LYS A 33 4.15 24.65 -7.39
C LYS A 33 5.49 24.71 -6.65
N THR A 34 6.09 23.58 -6.33
CA THR A 34 7.43 23.55 -5.76
C THR A 34 8.43 23.49 -6.90
N LYS A 35 8.90 24.67 -7.33
CA LYS A 35 10.14 24.82 -8.12
C LYS A 35 11.35 24.86 -7.17
N TRP A 36 11.30 24.10 -6.09
CA TRP A 36 12.39 23.96 -5.13
C TRP A 36 12.97 22.56 -5.28
N THR A 37 14.19 22.51 -5.81
CA THR A 37 15.00 21.31 -5.88
C THR A 37 16.05 21.43 -4.79
N PRO A 38 16.04 20.57 -3.77
CA PRO A 38 17.06 20.64 -2.73
C PRO A 38 18.45 20.44 -3.36
N PRO A 39 19.45 21.26 -2.99
CA PRO A 39 20.81 21.07 -3.46
C PRO A 39 21.36 19.76 -2.92
N LYS A 40 22.17 19.07 -3.72
CA LYS A 40 22.83 17.84 -3.29
C LYS A 40 23.91 18.15 -2.26
N SER A 41 23.94 17.40 -1.17
CA SER A 41 24.93 17.54 -0.11
C SER A 41 25.95 16.40 -0.17
N PRO A 42 27.13 16.53 0.47
CA PRO A 42 28.14 15.46 0.50
C PRO A 42 27.69 14.23 1.29
N PHE A 43 26.56 14.31 2.02
CA PHE A 43 26.04 13.25 2.88
C PHE A 43 25.09 12.28 2.16
N ASN A 44 24.77 12.52 0.88
CA ASN A 44 23.93 11.64 0.02
C ASN A 44 22.66 11.15 0.71
N LEU A 45 21.94 12.06 1.36
CA LEU A 45 20.77 11.69 2.15
C LEU A 45 19.63 11.15 1.27
N VAL A 46 18.92 10.12 1.73
CA VAL A 46 17.73 9.57 1.05
C VAL A 46 16.65 10.63 0.79
N GLN A 47 16.58 11.67 1.64
CA GLN A 47 15.69 12.81 1.46
C GLN A 47 16.01 13.62 0.18
N GLU A 48 17.27 13.64 -0.25
CA GLU A 48 17.72 14.36 -1.45
C GLU A 48 17.29 13.67 -2.76
N SER A 49 16.94 12.38 -2.72
CA SER A 49 16.41 11.64 -3.89
C SER A 49 14.88 11.54 -3.88
N LEU A 50 14.26 11.55 -2.69
CA LEU A 50 12.81 11.37 -2.52
C LEU A 50 12.00 12.66 -2.47
N PHE A 51 12.62 13.85 -2.57
CA PHE A 51 11.93 15.14 -2.47
C PHE A 51 10.81 15.38 -3.50
N HIS A 52 10.81 14.65 -4.61
CA HIS A 52 9.78 14.73 -5.66
C HIS A 52 8.40 14.25 -5.19
N ASP A 53 8.37 13.33 -4.21
CA ASP A 53 7.15 12.77 -3.66
C ASP A 53 7.15 12.96 -2.13
N PRO A 54 6.42 13.97 -1.62
CA PRO A 54 6.35 14.26 -0.19
C PRO A 54 5.91 13.05 0.66
N TRP A 55 5.09 12.17 0.09
CA TRP A 55 4.60 10.99 0.79
C TRP A 55 5.71 9.93 0.90
N LYS A 56 6.46 9.67 -0.17
CA LYS A 56 7.63 8.78 -0.11
C LYS A 56 8.69 9.28 0.86
N LEU A 57 8.96 10.59 0.86
CA LEU A 57 9.91 11.19 1.80
C LEU A 57 9.47 10.96 3.25
N LEU A 58 8.19 11.21 3.56
CA LEU A 58 7.66 11.00 4.91
C LEU A 58 7.77 9.53 5.32
N VAL A 59 7.36 8.61 4.45
CA VAL A 59 7.46 7.17 4.69
C VAL A 59 8.91 6.77 4.92
N ALA A 60 9.85 7.20 4.06
CA ALA A 60 11.27 6.93 4.22
C ALA A 60 11.82 7.45 5.55
N THR A 61 11.42 8.64 6.00
CA THR A 61 11.84 9.16 7.32
C THR A 61 11.28 8.36 8.50
N ILE A 62 10.05 7.83 8.39
CA ILE A 62 9.47 6.95 9.41
C ILE A 62 10.23 5.62 9.48
N PHE A 63 10.56 5.06 8.32
CA PHE A 63 11.38 3.84 8.23
C PHE A 63 12.77 4.09 8.80
N LEU A 64 13.46 5.17 8.39
CA LEU A 64 14.76 5.55 8.95
C LEU A 64 14.70 5.61 10.47
N ASN A 65 13.71 6.27 11.08
CA ASN A 65 13.61 6.36 12.54
C ASN A 65 13.40 5.02 13.27
N LYS A 66 12.89 3.98 12.59
CA LYS A 66 12.63 2.66 13.18
C LYS A 66 13.61 1.57 12.77
N THR A 67 14.37 1.79 11.69
CA THR A 67 15.27 0.80 11.07
C THR A 67 16.64 1.40 10.73
N THR A 68 17.08 2.43 11.48
CA THR A 68 18.20 3.34 11.15
C THR A 68 19.46 2.61 10.70
N ASP A 69 19.85 1.54 11.40
CA ASP A 69 21.12 0.87 11.14
C ASP A 69 20.97 -0.25 10.12
N GLU A 70 19.98 -1.14 10.29
CA GLU A 70 19.82 -2.32 9.42
C GLU A 70 19.43 -1.95 7.99
N PHE A 71 18.63 -0.91 7.78
CA PHE A 71 18.19 -0.54 6.42
C PHE A 71 19.35 -0.12 5.51
N LEU A 72 20.37 0.52 6.07
CA LEU A 72 21.52 1.05 5.33
C LEU A 72 22.75 0.13 5.37
N THR A 73 22.90 -0.68 6.41
CA THR A 73 24.10 -1.50 6.63
C THR A 73 23.92 -2.98 6.27
N LYS A 74 22.67 -3.46 6.22
CA LYS A 74 22.35 -4.85 5.87
C LYS A 74 22.05 -4.96 4.38
N ASP A 75 22.59 -6.01 3.75
CA ASP A 75 22.19 -6.41 2.39
C ASP A 75 20.90 -7.24 2.48
N TRP A 76 19.75 -6.56 2.46
CA TRP A 76 18.43 -7.19 2.60
C TRP A 76 17.77 -7.34 1.23
N LYS A 77 17.14 -8.50 0.99
CA LYS A 77 16.39 -8.75 -0.25
C LYS A 77 14.89 -8.50 -0.10
N TYR A 78 14.34 -8.83 1.08
CA TYR A 78 12.95 -8.59 1.42
C TYR A 78 12.80 -7.75 2.69
N PRO A 79 11.75 -6.91 2.78
CA PRO A 79 11.59 -6.01 3.93
C PRO A 79 11.41 -6.71 5.28
N ASP A 80 10.89 -7.94 5.35
CA ASP A 80 10.76 -8.68 6.62
C ASP A 80 12.11 -9.05 7.25
N GLU A 81 13.21 -8.97 6.51
CA GLU A 81 14.55 -9.11 7.06
C GLU A 81 14.96 -7.91 7.91
N LEU A 82 14.23 -6.79 7.83
CA LEU A 82 14.49 -5.58 8.60
C LEU A 82 13.68 -5.58 9.89
N HIS A 83 14.36 -5.27 10.99
CA HIS A 83 13.71 -5.13 12.29
C HIS A 83 12.56 -4.10 12.22
N GLY A 84 11.37 -4.49 12.68
CA GLY A 84 10.18 -3.61 12.69
C GLY A 84 9.27 -3.70 11.46
N ILE A 85 9.64 -4.47 10.42
CA ILE A 85 8.76 -4.73 9.27
C ILE A 85 8.07 -6.07 9.44
N GLY A 86 6.77 -6.04 9.71
CA GLY A 86 5.95 -7.24 9.83
C GLY A 86 5.49 -7.81 8.49
N LYS A 87 4.79 -8.95 8.55
CA LYS A 87 4.23 -9.67 7.39
C LYS A 87 3.45 -8.77 6.41
N TYR A 88 2.69 -7.80 6.93
CA TYR A 88 1.96 -6.84 6.10
C TYR A 88 2.88 -6.01 5.19
N GLY A 89 3.99 -5.51 5.72
CA GLY A 89 4.96 -4.74 4.94
C GLY A 89 5.62 -5.58 3.86
N ASN A 90 5.99 -6.82 4.19
CA ASN A 90 6.59 -7.73 3.23
C ASN A 90 5.60 -8.17 2.13
N ASP A 91 4.39 -8.60 2.50
CA ASP A 91 3.34 -8.96 1.52
C ASP A 91 3.05 -7.78 0.58
N SER A 92 2.98 -6.56 1.12
CA SER A 92 2.78 -5.34 0.33
C SER A 92 3.93 -5.12 -0.66
N TYR A 93 5.17 -5.24 -0.21
CA TYR A 93 6.34 -5.09 -1.08
C TYR A 93 6.36 -6.15 -2.19
N ARG A 94 6.07 -7.41 -1.87
CA ARG A 94 6.02 -8.48 -2.86
C ARG A 94 4.93 -8.28 -3.90
N ILE A 95 3.76 -7.77 -3.50
CA ILE A 95 2.65 -7.47 -4.41
C ILE A 95 2.95 -6.25 -5.30
N PHE A 96 3.39 -5.14 -4.70
CA PHE A 96 3.47 -3.85 -5.39
C PHE A 96 4.83 -3.54 -6.03
N CYS A 97 5.93 -4.10 -5.52
CA CYS A 97 7.29 -3.75 -5.95
C CYS A 97 7.99 -4.85 -6.74
N VAL A 98 7.71 -6.13 -6.45
CA VAL A 98 8.45 -7.28 -7.03
C VAL A 98 7.59 -8.09 -8.02
N ASN A 99 6.32 -7.72 -8.21
CA ASN A 99 5.35 -8.44 -9.04
C ASN A 99 5.20 -9.94 -8.66
N GLU A 100 5.48 -10.30 -7.40
CA GLU A 100 5.33 -11.66 -6.87
C GLU A 100 3.92 -11.92 -6.34
N TRP A 101 2.95 -11.07 -6.70
CA TRP A 101 1.60 -11.09 -6.14
C TRP A 101 0.94 -12.47 -6.19
N ARG A 102 1.20 -13.28 -7.23
CA ARG A 102 0.67 -14.66 -7.37
C ARG A 102 1.07 -15.60 -6.24
N GLN A 103 2.25 -15.40 -5.64
CA GLN A 103 2.80 -16.26 -4.60
C GLN A 103 2.49 -15.76 -3.18
N VAL A 104 1.98 -14.53 -3.07
CA VAL A 104 1.66 -13.90 -1.79
C VAL A 104 0.29 -14.36 -1.31
N LYS A 105 0.20 -14.69 -0.01
CA LYS A 105 -1.07 -14.92 0.70
C LYS A 105 -1.21 -13.86 1.78
N PRO A 106 -1.84 -12.71 1.46
CA PRO A 106 -2.00 -11.63 2.42
C PRO A 106 -2.87 -12.08 3.59
N GLN A 107 -2.55 -11.59 4.80
CA GLN A 107 -3.42 -11.75 5.96
C GLN A 107 -4.22 -10.48 6.24
N ASP A 108 -3.74 -9.33 5.75
CA ASP A 108 -4.42 -8.06 5.91
C ASP A 108 -5.71 -7.98 5.09
N HIS A 109 -6.76 -7.40 5.69
CA HIS A 109 -8.08 -7.35 5.10
C HIS A 109 -8.13 -6.51 3.82
N MET A 110 -7.41 -5.39 3.77
CA MET A 110 -7.40 -4.52 2.58
C MET A 110 -6.50 -5.09 1.50
N LEU A 111 -5.39 -5.69 1.89
CA LEU A 111 -4.47 -6.35 0.98
C LEU A 111 -5.12 -7.57 0.31
N ASN A 112 -5.96 -8.32 1.03
CA ASN A 112 -6.78 -9.38 0.45
C ASN A 112 -7.76 -8.88 -0.62
N LYS A 113 -8.46 -7.76 -0.38
CA LYS A 113 -9.37 -7.18 -1.39
C LYS A 113 -8.64 -6.84 -2.68
N TYR A 114 -7.46 -6.22 -2.58
CA TYR A 114 -6.67 -5.87 -3.76
C TYR A 114 -6.12 -7.13 -4.46
N HIS A 115 -5.71 -8.14 -3.68
CA HIS A 115 -5.22 -9.41 -4.20
C HIS A 115 -6.30 -10.19 -4.95
N ASP A 116 -7.54 -10.21 -4.44
CA ASP A 116 -8.67 -10.86 -5.11
C ASP A 116 -9.06 -10.13 -6.40
N TRP A 117 -9.11 -8.79 -6.37
CA TRP A 117 -9.32 -7.98 -7.57
C TRP A 117 -8.23 -8.24 -8.63
N LEU A 118 -6.95 -8.33 -8.23
CA LEU A 118 -5.86 -8.69 -9.13
C LEU A 118 -6.07 -10.05 -9.80
N LYS A 119 -6.54 -11.06 -9.07
CA LYS A 119 -6.85 -12.38 -9.65
C LYS A 119 -7.98 -12.32 -10.67
N GLU A 120 -9.00 -11.51 -10.41
CA GLU A 120 -10.15 -11.36 -11.30
C GLU A 120 -9.77 -10.63 -12.60
N ASN A 121 -8.95 -9.59 -12.51
CA ASN A 121 -8.59 -8.73 -13.65
C ASN A 121 -7.27 -9.10 -14.36
N GLN A 122 -6.54 -10.11 -13.91
CA GLN A 122 -5.22 -10.48 -14.49
C GLN A 122 -5.22 -10.65 -16.02
N LYS A 123 -6.30 -11.22 -16.58
CA LYS A 123 -6.43 -11.45 -18.03
C LYS A 123 -6.59 -10.15 -18.82
N GLU A 124 -7.29 -9.18 -18.25
CA GLU A 124 -7.52 -7.87 -18.86
C GLU A 124 -6.28 -6.97 -18.73
N LEU A 125 -5.57 -7.11 -17.62
CA LEU A 125 -4.36 -6.36 -17.32
C LEU A 125 -3.10 -6.91 -18.03
N GLY A 126 -3.19 -8.11 -18.63
CA GLY A 126 -2.07 -8.74 -19.33
C GLY A 126 -0.92 -9.14 -18.40
N ILE A 127 -1.23 -9.46 -17.14
CA ILE A 127 -0.27 -9.85 -16.08
C ILE A 127 -0.51 -11.26 -15.57
#